data_AF-A6YLP4-F1
#
_entry.id   AF-A6YLP4-F1
#
_cell.length_a   1.000
_cell.length_b   1.000
_cell.length_c   1.000
_cell.angle_alpha   90.00
_cell.angle_beta   90.00
_cell.angle_gamma   90.00
#
_symmetry.space_group_name_H-M   'P 1'
#
loop_
_entity.id
_entity.type
_entity.pdbx_description
1 polymer ?
#
loop_
_entity_poly.entity_id
_entity_poly.type
_entity_poly.pdbx_seq_one_letter_code
_entity_poly.pdbx_strand_id
1 'polypeptide(L)'
;FDVDVSNLGCGLNGALYFVSMDADGGMSKYSGNKAGAKYGTGYCDAQCPRDLKFINGEANIENWTPSTNDANAGFGRYGSCCSEMDIWEANNMATAFTPHPCTIIGQSRCEGNSCGGTYSSERYAGVRDPDGC
;
A
#
# COMPACT_ATOMS: atom_id res chain seq x y z
N PHE A 1 0.64 1.69 22.17
CA PHE A 1 -0.82 1.58 22.06
C PHE A 1 -1.21 0.29 22.75
N ASP A 2 -2.42 0.21 23.28
CA ASP A 2 -2.95 -1.03 23.87
C ASP A 2 -3.92 -1.65 22.86
N VAL A 3 -3.91 -2.99 22.73
CA VAL A 3 -4.71 -3.71 21.72
C VAL A 3 -5.27 -5.01 22.31
N ASP A 4 -6.51 -5.33 21.95
CA ASP A 4 -7.15 -6.62 22.23
C ASP A 4 -7.38 -7.35 20.91
N VAL A 5 -6.62 -8.43 20.69
CA VAL A 5 -6.74 -9.31 19.52
C VAL A 5 -7.41 -10.63 19.85
N SER A 6 -8.03 -10.78 21.02
CA SER A 6 -8.60 -12.06 21.51
C SER A 6 -9.56 -12.72 20.51
N ASN A 7 -10.33 -11.90 19.78
CA ASN A 7 -11.28 -12.36 18.77
C ASN A 7 -10.77 -12.23 17.32
N LEU A 8 -9.46 -12.12 17.11
CA LEU A 8 -8.82 -12.03 15.80
C LEU A 8 -8.04 -13.31 15.54
N GLY A 9 -8.66 -14.29 14.87
CA GLY A 9 -8.12 -15.64 14.66
C GLY A 9 -7.20 -15.80 13.43
N CYS A 10 -6.90 -17.06 13.09
CA CYS A 10 -6.11 -17.41 11.90
C CYS A 10 -6.65 -16.78 10.61
N GLY A 11 -5.74 -16.26 9.77
CA GLY A 11 -6.07 -15.67 8.47
C GLY A 11 -6.54 -14.21 8.52
N LEU A 12 -6.66 -13.63 9.72
CA LEU A 12 -6.91 -12.20 9.92
C LEU A 12 -5.63 -11.48 10.33
N ASN A 13 -5.53 -10.20 9.97
CA ASN A 13 -4.40 -9.33 10.33
C ASN A 13 -4.93 -8.03 10.94
N GLY A 14 -4.58 -7.78 12.19
CA GLY A 14 -4.76 -6.50 12.86
C GLY A 14 -3.45 -5.74 12.76
N ALA A 15 -3.46 -4.68 11.96
CA ALA A 15 -2.25 -3.96 11.59
C ALA A 15 -2.23 -2.52 12.13
N LEU A 16 -1.12 -2.12 12.73
CA LEU A 16 -0.77 -0.72 13.00
C LEU A 16 0.64 -0.48 12.48
N TYR A 17 0.76 0.46 11.55
CA TYR A 17 1.98 0.70 10.82
C TYR A 17 2.11 2.17 10.44
N PHE A 18 3.32 2.55 10.01
CA PHE A 18 3.60 3.88 9.49
C PHE A 18 4.05 3.78 8.03
N VAL A 19 3.55 4.70 7.20
CA VAL A 19 3.93 4.83 5.79
C VAL A 19 4.31 6.26 5.47
N SER A 20 5.23 6.45 4.53
CA SER A 20 5.77 7.77 4.15
C SER A 20 4.87 8.52 3.15
N MET A 21 3.59 8.68 3.52
CA MET A 21 2.59 9.45 2.77
C MET A 21 2.76 10.96 2.94
N ASP A 22 2.21 11.74 2.01
CA ASP A 22 2.10 13.19 2.17
C ASP A 22 1.00 13.57 3.17
N ALA A 23 1.28 14.53 4.05
CA ALA A 23 0.36 14.94 5.11
C ALA A 23 -0.96 15.55 4.60
N ASP A 24 -0.98 16.07 3.37
CA ASP A 24 -2.18 16.60 2.71
C ASP A 24 -2.86 15.57 1.78
N GLY A 25 -2.42 14.30 1.81
CA GLY A 25 -2.88 13.23 0.90
C GLY A 25 -2.39 13.40 -0.54
N GLY A 26 -1.41 14.27 -0.78
CA GLY A 26 -0.83 14.55 -2.08
C GLY A 26 -1.52 15.69 -2.85
N MET A 27 -2.40 16.47 -2.23
CA MET A 27 -3.11 17.58 -2.91
C MET A 27 -2.16 18.62 -3.49
N SER A 28 -1.12 19.00 -2.76
CA SER A 28 -0.13 19.98 -3.21
C SER A 28 0.70 19.49 -4.39
N LYS A 29 0.93 18.18 -4.51
CA LYS A 29 1.69 17.57 -5.62
C LYS A 29 0.82 17.25 -6.83
N TYR A 30 -0.44 16.89 -6.60
CA TYR A 30 -1.33 16.36 -7.62
C TYR A 30 -2.61 17.17 -7.70
N SER A 31 -2.67 18.12 -8.63
CA SER A 31 -3.82 19.02 -8.81
C SER A 31 -5.14 18.32 -9.15
N GLY A 32 -5.08 17.07 -9.65
CA GLY A 32 -6.24 16.20 -9.84
C GLY A 32 -6.84 15.70 -8.52
N ASN A 33 -6.04 15.61 -7.45
CA ASN A 33 -6.52 15.30 -6.11
C ASN A 33 -7.11 16.54 -5.44
N LYS A 34 -8.45 16.61 -5.42
CA LYS A 34 -9.21 17.69 -4.75
C LYS A 34 -9.77 17.28 -3.39
N ALA A 35 -9.47 16.06 -2.93
CA ALA A 35 -10.04 15.50 -1.70
C ALA A 35 -9.02 15.56 -0.54
N GLY A 36 -7.80 15.06 -0.78
CA GLY A 36 -6.70 15.09 0.18
C GLY A 36 -6.87 14.20 1.40
N ALA A 37 -6.06 14.49 2.42
CA ALA A 37 -6.00 13.73 3.67
C ALA A 37 -7.36 13.67 4.39
N LYS A 38 -8.20 14.70 4.24
CA LYS A 38 -9.57 14.73 4.81
C LYS A 38 -10.41 13.51 4.40
N TYR A 39 -10.15 12.95 3.22
CA TYR A 39 -10.85 11.79 2.68
C TYR A 39 -9.92 10.57 2.51
N GLY A 40 -8.76 10.56 3.17
CA GLY A 40 -7.85 9.41 3.17
C GLY A 40 -7.23 9.09 1.80
N THR A 41 -6.92 10.10 0.99
CA THR A 41 -6.23 9.90 -0.30
C THR A 41 -4.71 9.82 -0.13
N GLY A 42 -4.01 9.30 -1.15
CA GLY A 42 -2.55 9.32 -1.23
C GLY A 42 -1.85 8.13 -0.58
N TYR A 43 -2.57 7.04 -0.31
CA TYR A 43 -1.98 5.83 0.25
C TYR A 43 -0.80 5.31 -0.58
N CYS A 44 0.19 4.77 0.11
CA CYS A 44 1.35 4.09 -0.43
C CYS A 44 1.93 3.18 0.64
N ASP A 45 2.64 2.13 0.24
CA ASP A 45 3.39 1.25 1.13
C ASP A 45 4.56 0.58 0.38
N ALA A 46 5.25 -0.38 1.00
CA ALA A 46 6.39 -1.05 0.38
C ALA A 46 6.00 -2.11 -0.68
N GLN A 47 4.74 -2.52 -0.75
CA GLN A 47 4.21 -3.43 -1.76
C GLN A 47 3.82 -2.73 -3.06
N CYS A 48 3.85 -1.40 -3.11
CA CYS A 48 3.42 -0.62 -4.27
C CYS A 48 1.98 -0.98 -4.72
N PRO A 49 0.96 -0.90 -3.84
CA PRO A 49 -0.42 -1.30 -4.10
C PRO A 49 -0.93 -0.75 -5.42
N ARG A 50 -1.34 -1.66 -6.30
CA ARG A 50 -1.92 -1.37 -7.62
C ARG A 50 -3.44 -1.44 -7.62
N ASP A 51 -4.03 -1.81 -6.49
CA ASP A 51 -5.46 -1.92 -6.23
C ASP A 51 -6.11 -0.57 -5.86
N LEU A 52 -5.31 0.47 -5.62
CA LEU A 52 -5.80 1.82 -5.47
C LEU A 52 -6.51 2.30 -6.74
N LYS A 53 -7.76 2.73 -6.57
CA LYS A 53 -8.60 3.28 -7.65
C LYS A 53 -8.12 4.65 -8.14
N PHE A 54 -7.39 5.39 -7.30
CA PHE A 54 -6.81 6.68 -7.63
C PHE A 54 -5.37 6.76 -7.13
N ILE A 55 -4.45 7.14 -8.02
CA ILE A 55 -3.02 7.33 -7.72
C ILE A 55 -2.59 8.64 -8.38
N ASN A 56 -1.88 9.50 -7.65
CA ASN A 56 -1.44 10.82 -8.13
C ASN A 56 -2.59 11.71 -8.66
N GLY A 57 -3.79 11.59 -8.07
CA GLY A 57 -4.97 12.36 -8.51
C GLY A 57 -5.57 11.89 -9.85
N GLU A 58 -5.12 10.76 -10.39
CA GLU A 58 -5.60 10.14 -11.62
C GLU A 58 -6.30 8.81 -11.30
N ALA A 59 -7.37 8.48 -12.04
CA ALA A 59 -8.06 7.22 -11.87
C ALA A 59 -7.23 6.07 -12.48
N ASN A 60 -7.01 4.99 -11.73
CA ASN A 60 -6.19 3.84 -12.14
C ASN A 60 -6.96 2.87 -13.06
N ILE A 61 -7.70 3.39 -14.04
CA ILE A 61 -8.65 2.63 -14.86
C ILE A 61 -7.99 1.87 -16.01
N GLU A 62 -6.80 2.32 -16.43
CA GLU A 62 -6.08 1.71 -17.55
C GLU A 62 -5.65 0.29 -17.19
N ASN A 63 -5.99 -0.67 -18.05
CA ASN A 63 -5.73 -2.10 -17.84
C ASN A 63 -6.22 -2.63 -16.49
N TRP A 64 -7.31 -2.06 -15.96
CA TRP A 64 -7.92 -2.55 -14.73
C TRP A 64 -8.37 -3.99 -14.89
N THR A 65 -7.80 -4.86 -14.06
CA THR A 65 -8.14 -6.28 -14.00
C THR A 65 -8.91 -6.56 -12.71
N PRO A 66 -10.19 -6.94 -12.77
CA PRO A 66 -10.95 -7.33 -11.58
C PRO A 66 -10.28 -8.51 -10.86
N SER A 67 -10.34 -8.50 -9.54
CA SER A 67 -9.87 -9.64 -8.74
C SER A 67 -10.75 -10.87 -8.99
N THR A 68 -10.15 -12.06 -8.93
CA THR A 68 -10.87 -13.34 -9.07
C THR A 68 -11.47 -13.82 -7.75
N ASN A 69 -11.06 -13.24 -6.61
CA ASN A 69 -11.45 -13.68 -5.26
C ASN A 69 -11.93 -12.54 -4.33
N ASP A 70 -11.98 -11.31 -4.82
CA ASP A 70 -12.58 -10.16 -4.11
C ASP A 70 -13.51 -9.41 -5.06
N ALA A 71 -14.78 -9.30 -4.68
CA ALA A 71 -15.83 -8.70 -5.52
C ALA A 71 -15.67 -7.19 -5.75
N ASN A 72 -14.88 -6.50 -4.92
CA ASN A 72 -14.74 -5.04 -4.92
C ASN A 72 -13.33 -4.57 -5.29
N ALA A 73 -12.39 -5.49 -5.38
CA ALA A 73 -10.99 -5.21 -5.69
C ALA A 73 -10.62 -5.57 -7.14
N GLY A 74 -9.44 -5.12 -7.50
CA GLY A 74 -8.78 -5.36 -8.78
C GLY A 74 -7.43 -4.66 -8.74
N PHE A 75 -6.73 -4.60 -9.85
CA PHE A 75 -5.50 -3.83 -9.95
C PHE A 75 -5.41 -3.13 -11.30
N GLY A 76 -4.90 -1.90 -11.29
CA GLY A 76 -4.70 -1.08 -12.48
C GLY A 76 -3.25 -1.05 -12.94
N ARG A 77 -2.96 -0.18 -13.91
CA ARG A 77 -1.63 0.01 -14.49
C ARG A 77 -0.59 0.51 -13.48
N TYR A 78 -0.98 1.40 -12.58
CA TYR A 78 -0.06 2.07 -11.67
C TYR A 78 -0.11 1.49 -10.25
N GLY A 79 0.99 1.65 -9.52
CA GLY A 79 1.07 1.41 -8.07
C GLY A 79 1.63 2.62 -7.32
N SER A 80 1.37 2.69 -6.01
CA SER A 80 1.80 3.80 -5.14
C SER A 80 2.75 3.30 -4.07
N CYS A 81 4.03 3.67 -4.14
CA CYS A 81 5.08 3.08 -3.31
C CYS A 81 5.69 4.07 -2.32
N CYS A 82 5.98 3.67 -1.09
CA CYS A 82 6.81 4.43 -0.14
C CYS A 82 7.41 3.53 0.93
N SER A 83 8.31 4.07 1.76
CA SER A 83 8.80 3.35 2.94
C SER A 83 7.66 3.05 3.91
N GLU A 84 7.70 1.84 4.46
CA GLU A 84 6.73 1.29 5.40
C GLU A 84 7.45 0.75 6.64
N MET A 85 6.81 0.92 7.78
CA MET A 85 7.25 0.37 9.06
C MET A 85 6.05 -0.29 9.70
N ASP A 86 6.01 -1.62 9.61
CA ASP A 86 5.03 -2.44 10.29
C ASP A 86 5.39 -2.55 11.76
N ILE A 87 4.80 -1.66 12.56
CA ILE A 87 5.00 -1.66 14.01
C ILE A 87 4.33 -2.88 14.64
N TRP A 88 3.23 -3.33 14.06
CA TRP A 88 2.43 -4.43 14.57
C TRP A 88 1.55 -5.01 13.47
N GLU A 89 1.88 -6.21 13.01
CA GLU A 89 0.97 -7.07 12.25
C GLU A 89 0.72 -8.33 13.07
N ALA A 90 -0.52 -8.55 13.50
CA ALA A 90 -0.80 -9.65 14.43
C ALA A 90 -2.23 -10.17 14.40
N ASN A 91 -2.39 -11.32 15.03
CA ASN A 91 -3.65 -11.91 15.46
C ASN A 91 -3.43 -12.64 16.80
N ASN A 92 -4.42 -13.38 17.30
CA ASN A 92 -4.28 -14.11 18.57
C ASN A 92 -3.33 -15.32 18.50
N MET A 93 -2.75 -15.62 17.33
CA MET A 93 -1.83 -16.74 17.13
C MET A 93 -0.38 -16.30 16.93
N ALA A 94 -0.14 -15.17 16.27
CA ALA A 94 1.21 -14.70 15.93
C ALA A 94 1.28 -13.17 15.80
N THR A 95 2.49 -12.62 15.90
CA THR A 95 2.79 -11.21 15.71
C THR A 95 4.14 -11.04 15.00
N ALA A 96 4.25 -10.02 14.16
CA ALA A 96 5.48 -9.56 13.52
C ALA A 96 5.61 -8.03 13.63
N PHE A 97 6.86 -7.56 13.64
CA PHE A 97 7.23 -6.16 13.48
C PHE A 97 8.29 -6.12 12.38
N THR A 98 8.06 -5.33 11.34
CA THR A 98 8.78 -5.51 10.07
C THR A 98 9.06 -4.15 9.41
N PRO A 99 10.28 -3.60 9.49
CA PRO A 99 10.68 -2.47 8.65
C PRO A 99 10.82 -2.87 7.18
N HIS A 100 10.21 -2.08 6.30
CA HIS A 100 10.30 -2.22 4.84
C HIS A 100 11.01 -1.01 4.20
N PRO A 101 12.34 -1.08 4.00
CA PRO A 101 13.09 0.02 3.43
C PRO A 101 12.82 0.21 1.93
N CYS A 102 13.10 1.41 1.45
CA CYS A 102 12.90 1.80 0.07
C CYS A 102 14.04 2.72 -0.38
N THR A 103 14.47 2.64 -1.64
CA THR A 103 15.50 3.56 -2.16
C THR A 103 14.99 5.00 -2.29
N ILE A 104 13.72 5.18 -2.66
CA ILE A 104 13.00 6.46 -2.61
C ILE A 104 12.13 6.46 -1.35
N ILE A 105 12.33 7.37 -0.40
CA ILE A 105 11.63 7.30 0.90
C ILE A 105 10.14 7.65 0.80
N GLY A 106 9.83 8.81 0.22
CA GLY A 106 8.44 9.27 0.10
C GLY A 106 7.64 8.56 -0.99
N GLN A 107 6.37 8.94 -1.10
CA GLN A 107 5.48 8.44 -2.14
C GLN A 107 6.03 8.66 -3.55
N SER A 108 5.99 7.59 -4.36
CA SER A 108 6.30 7.61 -5.79
C SER A 108 5.42 6.62 -6.54
N ARG A 109 5.04 6.95 -7.78
CA ARG A 109 4.28 6.07 -8.67
C ARG A 109 5.20 5.11 -9.41
N CYS A 110 4.83 3.84 -9.46
CA CYS A 110 5.44 2.81 -10.31
C CYS A 110 4.45 2.37 -11.41
N GLU A 111 4.93 1.57 -12.38
CA GLU A 111 4.09 1.09 -13.48
C GLU A 111 4.27 -0.41 -13.76
N GLY A 112 3.16 -1.14 -13.87
CA GLY A 112 3.15 -2.53 -14.30
C GLY A 112 4.02 -3.44 -13.43
N ASN A 113 4.76 -4.35 -14.05
CA ASN A 113 5.63 -5.29 -13.32
C ASN A 113 6.82 -4.62 -12.65
N SER A 114 7.23 -3.41 -13.07
CA SER A 114 8.30 -2.66 -12.40
C SER A 114 7.90 -2.14 -11.01
N CYS A 115 6.63 -2.30 -10.62
CA CYS A 115 6.19 -2.05 -9.26
C CYS A 115 6.74 -3.05 -8.24
N GLY A 116 6.95 -4.30 -8.63
CA GLY A 116 7.19 -5.36 -7.64
C GLY A 116 6.00 -5.59 -6.71
N GLY A 117 6.28 -6.09 -5.51
CA GLY A 117 5.28 -6.37 -4.49
C GLY A 117 4.31 -7.49 -4.86
N THR A 118 3.24 -7.61 -4.09
CA THR A 118 2.26 -8.71 -4.17
C THR A 118 1.46 -8.72 -5.49
N TYR A 119 1.22 -7.56 -6.11
CA TYR A 119 0.40 -7.44 -7.32
C TYR A 119 1.21 -7.37 -8.63
N SER A 120 2.36 -8.04 -8.68
CA SER A 120 3.25 -8.11 -9.84
C SER A 120 3.73 -9.53 -10.10
N SER A 121 4.14 -9.83 -11.34
CA SER A 121 4.69 -11.15 -11.68
C SER A 121 6.06 -11.41 -11.04
N GLU A 122 6.84 -10.35 -10.81
CA GLU A 122 8.15 -10.40 -10.18
C GLU A 122 8.15 -9.51 -8.94
N ARG A 123 8.05 -10.11 -7.76
CA ARG A 123 7.92 -9.42 -6.47
C ARG A 123 9.04 -8.40 -6.19
N TYR A 124 10.27 -8.71 -6.60
CA TYR A 124 11.46 -7.88 -6.33
C TYR A 124 11.85 -6.96 -7.49
N ALA A 125 11.00 -6.80 -8.50
CA ALA A 125 11.29 -5.93 -9.64
C ALA A 125 11.20 -4.42 -9.31
N GLY A 126 10.60 -4.08 -8.17
CA GLY A 126 10.44 -2.72 -7.69
C GLY A 126 11.67 -2.18 -6.96
N VAL A 127 11.52 -0.97 -6.43
CA VAL A 127 12.57 -0.25 -5.69
C VAL A 127 12.32 -0.20 -4.17
N ARG A 128 11.42 -1.08 -3.70
CA ARG A 128 11.01 -1.29 -2.32
C ARG A 128 11.37 -2.71 -1.91
N ASP A 129 11.59 -2.91 -0.62
CA ASP A 129 11.68 -4.25 -0.03
C ASP A 129 10.28 -4.75 0.35
N PRO A 130 9.70 -5.71 -0.39
CA PRO A 130 8.38 -6.20 -0.10
C PRO A 130 8.35 -7.20 1.07
N ASP A 131 9.49 -7.65 1.59
CA ASP A 131 9.53 -8.67 2.64
C ASP A 131 9.91 -8.07 3.99
N GLY A 132 10.81 -7.10 3.99
CA GLY A 132 11.28 -6.44 5.21
C GLY A 132 12.19 -7.35 6.04
N CYS A 133 12.41 -6.97 7.30
CA CYS A 133 13.35 -7.62 8.21
C CYS A 133 12.79 -7.85 9.61
#